data_AF-D1W711-F1
#
_entry.id   AF-D1W711-F1
#
_cell.length_a   1.000
_cell.length_b   1.000
_cell.length_c   1.000
_cell.angle_alpha   90.00
_cell.angle_beta   90.00
_cell.angle_gamma   90.00
#
_symmetry.space_group_name_H-M   'P 1'
#
loop_
_entity.id
_entity.type
_entity.pdbx_description
1 polymer ?
#
loop_
_entity_poly.entity_id
_entity_poly.type
_entity_poly.pdbx_seq_one_letter_code
_entity_poly.pdbx_strand_id
1 'polypeptide(L)'
;MIAKISATENLGGALGYNFKKVNKKEATLLLAHGLYQNRAGEYTMSEVLADMQALIPEKCRTKKTVFHCSLNPHPDEKLSDETLSQIAKEYMEALGYGKQPYIVFVQAQ
;
A
#
# COMPACT_ATOMS: atom_id res chain seq x y z
N MET A 1 -1.96 -7.44 17.36
CA MET A 1 -2.27 -6.71 16.09
C MET A 1 -3.76 -6.78 15.68
N ILE A 2 -4.33 -5.68 15.19
CA ILE A 2 -5.69 -5.60 14.61
C ILE A 2 -5.61 -5.14 13.15
N ALA A 3 -6.27 -5.86 12.25
CA ALA A 3 -6.43 -5.46 10.85
C ALA A 3 -7.75 -4.69 10.64
N LYS A 4 -7.69 -3.56 9.94
CA LYS A 4 -8.88 -2.84 9.48
C LYS A 4 -8.89 -2.83 7.96
N ILE A 5 -9.95 -3.39 7.37
CA ILE A 5 -10.09 -3.53 5.91
C ILE A 5 -11.19 -2.60 5.41
N SER A 6 -10.97 -2.02 4.25
CA SER A 6 -11.90 -1.17 3.52
C SER A 6 -11.71 -1.36 2.01
N ALA A 7 -12.74 -1.04 1.24
CA ALA A 7 -12.63 -0.97 -0.22
C ALA A 7 -13.14 0.37 -0.73
N THR A 8 -12.50 0.89 -1.78
CA THR A 8 -12.86 2.17 -2.41
C THR A 8 -12.77 2.08 -3.94
N GLU A 9 -13.49 2.96 -4.63
CA GLU A 9 -13.32 3.19 -6.07
C GLU A 9 -12.27 4.28 -6.35
N ASN A 10 -11.91 5.08 -5.34
CA ASN A 10 -11.00 6.20 -5.48
C ASN A 10 -9.56 5.80 -5.13
N LEU A 11 -8.86 5.23 -6.11
CA LEU A 11 -7.43 4.86 -6.02
C LEU A 11 -6.55 6.07 -5.71
N GLY A 12 -6.73 7.17 -6.44
CA GLY A 12 -5.95 8.40 -6.26
C GLY A 12 -6.10 9.00 -4.86
N GLY A 13 -7.29 8.94 -4.28
CA GLY A 13 -7.56 9.39 -2.91
C GLY A 13 -6.86 8.52 -1.86
N ALA A 14 -6.90 7.20 -2.01
CA ALA A 14 -6.23 6.27 -1.09
C ALA A 14 -4.69 6.42 -1.13
N LEU A 15 -4.12 6.52 -2.33
CA LEU A 15 -2.69 6.76 -2.51
C LEU A 15 -2.29 8.15 -2.00
N GLY A 16 -3.01 9.19 -2.44
CA GLY A 16 -2.70 10.58 -2.12
C GLY A 16 -2.72 10.87 -0.63
N TYR A 17 -3.60 10.23 0.14
CA TYR A 17 -3.60 10.34 1.60
C TYR A 17 -2.26 9.90 2.22
N ASN A 18 -1.73 8.75 1.82
CA ASN A 18 -0.49 8.21 2.39
C ASN A 18 0.75 8.92 1.84
N PHE A 19 0.79 9.24 0.55
CA PHE A 19 1.88 10.05 -0.02
C PHE A 19 1.93 11.46 0.61
N LYS A 20 0.78 12.04 0.97
CA LYS A 20 0.74 13.30 1.73
C LYS A 20 1.39 13.16 3.11
N LYS A 21 1.20 12.03 3.81
CA LYS A 21 1.88 11.75 5.08
C LYS A 21 3.39 11.60 4.89
N VAL A 22 3.81 10.93 3.83
CA VAL A 22 5.24 10.81 3.48
C VAL A 22 5.87 12.20 3.25
N ASN A 23 5.20 13.06 2.48
CA ASN A 23 5.67 14.44 2.25
C ASN A 23 5.77 15.26 3.54
N LYS A 24 4.93 14.97 4.53
CA LYS A 24 4.97 15.60 5.86
C LYS A 24 5.94 14.94 6.83
N LYS A 25 6.65 13.88 6.42
CA LYS A 25 7.52 13.05 7.27
C LYS A 25 6.76 12.36 8.41
N GLU A 26 5.44 12.18 8.26
CA GLU A 26 4.58 11.45 9.20
C GLU A 26 4.52 9.95 8.87
N ALA A 27 5.05 9.55 7.71
CA ALA A 27 5.12 8.17 7.25
C ALA A 27 6.32 7.97 6.34
N THR A 28 6.71 6.72 6.13
CA THR A 28 7.71 6.31 5.14
C THR A 28 7.15 5.18 4.28
N LEU A 29 7.66 5.07 3.06
CA LEU A 29 7.39 3.91 2.22
C LEU A 29 8.16 2.72 2.79
N LEU A 30 7.43 1.67 3.15
CA LEU A 30 7.99 0.46 3.73
C LEU A 30 8.37 -0.55 2.65
N LEU A 31 7.44 -0.83 1.73
CA LEU A 31 7.66 -1.74 0.62
C LEU A 31 6.69 -1.45 -0.54
N ALA A 32 7.07 -1.86 -1.74
CA ALA A 32 6.22 -1.90 -2.91
C ALA A 32 6.39 -3.26 -3.62
N HIS A 33 5.33 -3.74 -4.27
CA HIS A 33 5.31 -4.98 -5.02
C HIS A 33 4.58 -4.76 -6.35
N GLY A 34 5.15 -5.26 -7.45
CA GLY A 34 4.54 -5.18 -8.77
C GLY A 34 4.40 -3.76 -9.33
N LEU A 35 5.20 -2.81 -8.85
CA LEU A 35 5.18 -1.39 -9.24
C LEU A 35 6.55 -0.98 -9.81
N TYR A 36 6.53 -0.06 -10.76
CA TYR A 36 7.73 0.55 -11.32
C TYR A 36 8.45 1.38 -10.26
N GLN A 37 9.74 1.08 -10.07
CA GLN A 37 10.66 1.91 -9.34
C GLN A 37 11.43 2.78 -10.32
N ASN A 38 11.42 4.10 -10.09
CA ASN A 38 12.09 5.01 -11.01
C ASN A 38 13.62 4.88 -10.93
N ARG A 39 14.33 5.56 -11.83
CA ARG A 39 15.80 5.48 -11.92
C ARG A 39 16.53 5.99 -10.67
N ALA A 40 15.88 6.80 -9.85
CA ALA A 40 16.42 7.26 -8.57
C ALA A 40 16.18 6.26 -7.43
N GLY A 41 15.51 5.13 -7.69
CA GLY A 41 15.13 4.17 -6.65
C GLY A 41 13.88 4.59 -5.87
N GLU A 42 13.11 5.56 -6.37
CA GLU A 42 11.97 6.12 -5.67
C GLU A 42 10.64 5.66 -6.29
N TYR A 43 9.57 5.82 -5.50
CA TYR A 43 8.20 5.67 -5.95
C TYR A 43 7.50 7.00 -5.76
N THR A 44 7.07 7.64 -6.85
CA THR A 44 6.27 8.86 -6.76
C THR A 44 4.78 8.55 -6.83
N MET A 45 3.95 9.44 -6.27
CA MET A 45 2.50 9.28 -6.30
C MET A 45 1.95 9.17 -7.73
N SER A 46 2.47 9.97 -8.65
CA SER A 46 2.05 9.96 -10.06
C SER A 46 2.41 8.66 -10.77
N GLU A 47 3.63 8.14 -10.56
CA GLU A 47 4.07 6.90 -11.19
C GLU A 47 3.29 5.70 -10.64
N VAL A 48 3.15 5.60 -9.32
CA VAL A 48 2.37 4.52 -8.68
C VAL A 48 0.90 4.56 -9.09
N LEU A 49 0.30 5.75 -9.17
CA LEU A 49 -1.07 5.88 -9.64
C LEU A 49 -1.22 5.40 -11.08
N ALA A 50 -0.31 5.81 -11.98
CA ALA A 50 -0.34 5.41 -13.38
C ALA A 50 -0.23 3.88 -13.55
N ASP A 51 0.73 3.26 -12.85
CA ASP A 51 0.94 1.81 -12.88
C ASP A 51 -0.29 1.04 -12.41
N MET A 52 -0.83 1.39 -11.23
CA MET A 52 -1.99 0.69 -10.68
C MET A 52 -3.24 0.90 -11.54
N GLN A 53 -3.42 2.09 -12.11
CA GLN A 53 -4.57 2.39 -12.98
C GLN A 53 -4.50 1.59 -14.28
N ALA A 54 -3.31 1.40 -14.86
CA ALA A 54 -3.10 0.62 -16.08
C ALA A 54 -3.42 -0.87 -15.90
N LEU A 55 -3.36 -1.37 -14.67
CA LEU A 55 -3.67 -2.77 -14.33
C LEU A 55 -5.17 -3.00 -14.02
N ILE A 56 -5.96 -1.94 -13.88
CA ILE A 56 -7.41 -2.07 -13.71
C ILE A 56 -8.06 -2.28 -15.09
N PRO A 57 -8.78 -3.40 -15.31
CA PRO A 57 -9.43 -3.64 -16.60
C PRO A 57 -10.47 -2.57 -16.93
N GLU A 58 -10.49 -2.10 -18.19
CA GLU A 58 -11.50 -1.14 -18.68
C GLU A 58 -12.93 -1.60 -18.43
N LYS A 59 -13.18 -2.91 -18.54
CA LYS A 59 -14.48 -3.55 -18.31
C LYS A 59 -14.47 -4.33 -17.00
N CYS A 60 -14.34 -3.61 -15.88
CA CYS A 60 -14.47 -4.18 -14.55
C CYS A 60 -15.91 -4.02 -14.01
N ARG A 61 -16.55 -5.12 -13.59
CA ARG A 61 -17.86 -5.06 -12.92
C ARG A 61 -17.76 -4.67 -11.44
N THR A 62 -16.59 -4.85 -10.85
CA THR A 62 -16.32 -4.51 -9.45
C THR A 62 -16.26 -2.99 -9.32
N LYS A 63 -17.19 -2.40 -8.56
CA LYS A 63 -17.23 -0.94 -8.37
C LYS A 63 -16.07 -0.44 -7.51
N LYS A 64 -15.78 -1.13 -6.41
CA LYS A 64 -14.70 -0.80 -5.48
C LYS A 64 -13.49 -1.70 -5.75
N THR A 65 -12.69 -1.33 -6.74
CA THR A 65 -11.54 -2.11 -7.21
C THR A 65 -10.32 -2.03 -6.30
N VAL A 66 -10.28 -1.06 -5.40
CA VAL A 66 -9.12 -0.81 -4.54
C VAL A 66 -9.33 -1.45 -3.18
N PHE A 67 -8.49 -2.44 -2.88
CA PHE A 67 -8.34 -2.98 -1.54
C PHE A 67 -7.45 -2.06 -0.70
N HIS A 68 -7.91 -1.67 0.48
CA HIS A 68 -7.13 -0.85 1.41
C HIS A 68 -7.25 -1.42 2.81
N CYS A 69 -6.11 -1.69 3.45
CA CYS A 69 -6.07 -2.17 4.82
C CYS A 69 -5.01 -1.45 5.64
N SER A 70 -5.26 -1.32 6.95
CA SER A 70 -4.21 -1.02 7.93
C SER A 70 -4.00 -2.20 8.86
N LEU A 71 -2.74 -2.53 9.10
CA LEU A 71 -2.31 -3.52 10.08
C LEU A 71 -1.75 -2.75 11.28
N ASN A 72 -2.41 -2.88 12.43
CA ASN A 72 -2.14 -2.04 13.59
C ASN A 72 -1.62 -2.94 14.72
N PRO A 73 -0.29 -3.09 14.89
CA PRO A 73 0.28 -3.79 16.04
C PRO A 73 -0.13 -3.10 17.35
N HIS A 74 -0.07 -3.83 18.46
CA HIS A 74 -0.29 -3.21 19.77
C HIS A 74 0.80 -2.14 20.02
N PRO A 75 0.54 -1.03 20.73
CA PRO A 75 1.57 -0.03 21.02
C PRO A 75 2.83 -0.60 21.71
N ASP A 76 2.69 -1.70 22.45
CA ASP A 76 3.80 -2.39 23.11
C ASP A 76 4.57 -3.36 22.19
N GLU A 77 4.00 -3.72 21.03
CA GLU A 77 4.65 -4.57 20.03
C GLU A 77 5.67 -3.74 19.23
N LYS A 78 6.95 -3.85 19.62
CA LYS A 78 8.06 -3.23 18.87
C LYS A 78 8.50 -4.13 17.72
N LEU A 79 7.93 -3.88 16.54
CA LEU A 79 8.27 -4.60 15.31
C LEU A 79 9.24 -3.77 14.47
N SER A 80 10.27 -4.42 13.90
CA SER A 80 11.19 -3.77 12.97
C SER A 80 10.54 -3.59 11.59
N ASP A 81 11.10 -2.72 10.76
CA ASP A 81 10.65 -2.50 9.39
C ASP A 81 10.74 -3.79 8.55
N GLU A 82 11.75 -4.63 8.78
CA GLU A 82 11.87 -5.94 8.12
C GLU A 82 10.72 -6.87 8.51
N THR A 83 10.37 -6.88 9.81
CA THR A 83 9.28 -7.71 10.33
C THR A 83 7.93 -7.23 9.80
N LEU A 84 7.69 -5.91 9.82
CA LEU A 84 6.48 -5.30 9.26
C LEU A 84 6.36 -5.58 7.75
N SER A 85 7.48 -5.52 7.03
CA SER A 85 7.51 -5.83 5.60
C SER A 85 7.14 -7.28 5.33
N GLN A 86 7.66 -8.21 6.14
CA GLN A 86 7.34 -9.62 6.02
C GLN A 86 5.87 -9.90 6.33
N ILE A 87 5.35 -9.33 7.42
CA ILE A 87 3.93 -9.44 7.79
C ILE A 87 3.03 -8.93 6.67
N ALA A 88 3.35 -7.77 6.08
CA ALA A 88 2.55 -7.23 4.99
C ALA A 88 2.56 -8.12 3.74
N LYS A 89 3.72 -8.72 3.38
CA LYS A 89 3.82 -9.68 2.27
C LYS A 89 2.98 -10.94 2.53
N GLU A 90 3.14 -11.55 3.70
CA GLU A 90 2.39 -12.75 4.09
C GLU A 90 0.89 -12.49 4.16
N TYR A 91 0.49 -11.31 4.66
CA TYR A 91 -0.90 -10.91 4.72
C TYR A 91 -1.53 -10.79 3.32
N MET A 92 -0.83 -10.16 2.38
CA MET A 92 -1.29 -10.06 0.99
C MET A 92 -1.36 -11.43 0.31
N GLU A 93 -0.37 -12.30 0.54
CA GLU A 93 -0.37 -13.67 0.01
C GLU A 93 -1.55 -14.48 0.57
N ALA A 94 -1.78 -14.46 1.88
CA ALA A 94 -2.86 -15.19 2.54
C ALA A 94 -4.26 -14.75 2.08
N LEU A 95 -4.43 -13.49 1.69
CA LEU A 95 -5.67 -12.97 1.11
C LEU A 95 -5.83 -13.26 -0.39
N GLY A 96 -4.83 -13.89 -1.04
CA GLY A 96 -4.82 -14.14 -2.47
C GLY A 96 -4.45 -12.91 -3.32
N TYR A 97 -3.94 -11.86 -2.69
CA TYR A 97 -3.51 -10.62 -3.35
C TYR A 97 -1.99 -10.53 -3.56
N GLY A 98 -1.22 -11.56 -3.20
CA GLY A 98 0.25 -11.50 -3.28
C GLY A 98 0.84 -11.32 -4.68
N LYS A 99 0.04 -11.53 -5.74
CA LYS A 99 0.40 -11.23 -7.14
C LYS A 99 -0.16 -9.89 -7.66
N GLN A 100 -0.95 -9.18 -6.85
CA GLN A 100 -1.48 -7.86 -7.22
C GLN A 100 -0.43 -6.78 -6.94
N PRO A 101 -0.47 -5.64 -7.65
CA PRO A 101 0.34 -4.49 -7.28
C PRO A 101 -0.11 -3.95 -5.92
N TYR A 102 0.83 -3.65 -5.03
CA TYR A 102 0.53 -2.97 -3.77
C TYR A 102 1.73 -2.17 -3.25
N ILE A 103 1.41 -1.19 -2.41
CA ILE A 103 2.38 -0.31 -1.75
C ILE A 103 2.01 -0.18 -0.28
N VAL A 104 3.00 -0.26 0.60
CA VAL A 104 2.82 -0.24 2.05
C VAL A 104 3.58 0.93 2.62
N PHE A 105 2.91 1.62 3.54
CA PHE A 105 3.47 2.74 4.29
C PHE A 105 3.47 2.38 5.76
N VAL A 106 4.53 2.79 6.46
CA VAL A 106 4.61 2.72 7.92
C VAL A 106 4.54 4.15 8.47
N GLN A 107 3.82 4.35 9.57
CA GLN A 107 3.77 5.66 10.23
C GLN A 107 5.08 5.89 10.97
N ALA A 108 5.61 7.10 10.91
CA ALA A 108 6.78 7.47 11.71
C ALA A 108 6.41 7.34 13.20
N GLN A 109 7.26 6.68 13.98
CA GLN A 109 7.14 6.61 15.43
C GLN A 109 7.60 7.90 16.09
#